data_AF-A0A0Q8S894-F1
#
_entry.id   AF-A0A0Q8S894-F1
#
_cell.length_a   1.000
_cell.length_b   1.000
_cell.length_c   1.000
_cell.angle_alpha   90.00
_cell.angle_beta   90.00
_cell.angle_gamma   90.00
#
_symmetry.space_group_name_H-M   'P 1'
#
loop_
_entity.id
_entity.type
_entity.pdbx_description
1 polymer ?
#
loop_
_entity_poly.entity_id
_entity_poly.type
_entity_poly.pdbx_seq_one_letter_code
_entity_poly.pdbx_strand_id
1 'polypeptide(L)' 'MDGFTELMLLGFADLGMEAIYEFDVVDMPVTVAVEAGGTSAHITGPAEWQKCIAAGERKTITLESV' A
#
# COMPACT_ATOMS: atom_id res chain seq x y z
N MET A 1 3.34 16.33 -7.51
CA MET A 1 2.98 15.08 -6.80
C MET A 1 3.50 15.31 -5.40
N ASP A 2 2.72 16.04 -4.61
CA ASP A 2 3.22 16.82 -3.48
C ASP A 2 2.71 16.14 -2.21
N GLY A 3 3.35 15.02 -1.86
CA GLY A 3 2.79 14.04 -0.90
C GLY A 3 2.69 14.48 0.56
N PHE A 4 3.36 15.58 0.95
CA PHE A 4 3.27 16.18 2.28
C PHE A 4 3.37 17.70 2.18
N THR A 5 2.42 18.41 2.77
CA THR A 5 2.32 19.88 2.62
C THR A 5 2.84 20.63 3.85
N GLU A 6 2.58 20.11 5.06
CA GLU A 6 3.03 20.68 6.34
C GLU A 6 3.41 19.56 7.34
N LEU A 7 4.32 19.85 8.28
CA LEU A 7 4.85 18.89 9.26
C LEU A 7 4.99 19.57 10.63
N MET A 8 4.33 19.03 11.66
CA MET A 8 4.39 19.52 13.03
C MET A 8 4.83 18.42 14.00
N LEU A 9 5.83 18.70 14.84
CA LEU A 9 6.26 17.79 15.91
C LEU A 9 5.26 17.85 17.08
N LEU A 10 4.67 16.70 17.44
CA LEU A 10 3.70 16.61 18.53
C LEU A 10 4.27 16.01 19.82
N GLY A 11 5.34 15.21 19.75
CA GLY A 11 5.91 14.61 20.96
C GLY A 11 7.18 13.82 20.73
N PHE A 12 7.91 13.58 21.83
CA PHE A 12 9.13 12.77 21.88
C PHE A 12 10.25 13.27 20.94
N ALA A 13 10.51 14.58 20.98
CA ALA A 13 11.51 15.26 20.16
C ALA A 13 12.90 14.61 20.19
N ASP A 14 13.25 14.03 21.34
CA ASP A 14 14.51 13.35 21.60
C ASP A 14 14.68 12.05 20.79
N LEU A 15 13.60 11.47 20.27
CA LEU A 15 13.63 10.30 19.38
C LEU A 15 13.99 10.65 17.92
N GLY A 16 14.14 11.94 17.60
CA GLY A 16 14.53 12.38 16.26
C GLY A 16 13.52 11.97 15.19
N MET A 17 13.91 11.14 14.23
CA MET A 17 13.03 10.70 13.14
C MET A 17 11.89 9.78 13.58
N GLU A 18 12.02 9.13 14.74
CA GLU A 18 11.00 8.24 15.31
C GLU A 18 10.00 8.99 16.22
N ALA A 19 10.12 10.32 16.30
CA ALA A 19 9.18 11.15 17.04
C ALA A 19 7.78 11.13 16.42
N ILE A 20 6.77 11.61 17.17
CA ILE A 20 5.39 11.68 16.67
C ILE A 20 5.20 13.00 15.94
N TYR A 21 4.81 12.93 14.68
CA TYR A 21 4.57 14.07 13.81
C TYR A 21 3.14 14.07 13.28
N GLU A 22 2.56 15.26 13.15
CA GLU A 22 1.32 15.51 12.42
C GLU A 22 1.65 16.01 11.02
N PHE A 23 0.91 15.50 10.04
CA PHE A 23 1.12 15.83 8.63
C PHE A 23 -0.23 16.09 7.96
N ASP A 24 -0.27 17.15 7.16
CA ASP A 24 -1.32 17.32 6.15
C ASP A 24 -0.94 16.54 4.89
N VAL A 25 -1.81 15.62 4.50
CA VAL A 25 -1.59 14.68 3.41
C VAL A 25 -2.58 14.95 2.28
N VAL A 26 -2.06 15.13 1.07
CA VAL A 26 -2.84 15.35 -0.15
C VAL A 26 -2.42 14.32 -1.20
N ASP A 27 -3.40 13.70 -1.85
CA ASP A 27 -3.20 12.76 -2.97
C ASP A 27 -2.16 11.66 -2.70
N MET A 28 -2.21 11.04 -1.51
CA MET A 28 -1.35 9.92 -1.15
C MET A 28 -2.02 8.59 -1.52
N PRO A 29 -1.64 7.94 -2.64
CA PRO A 29 -2.25 6.67 -3.04
C PRO A 29 -1.86 5.56 -2.08
N VAL A 30 -2.86 4.88 -1.54
CA VAL A 30 -2.70 3.70 -0.67
C VAL A 30 -3.63 2.58 -1.13
N THR A 31 -3.30 1.34 -0.79
CA THR A 31 -4.14 0.17 -1.06
C THR A 31 -4.64 -0.42 0.25
N VAL A 32 -5.91 -0.84 0.29
CA VAL A 32 -6.50 -1.49 1.46
C VAL A 32 -5.93 -2.90 1.59
N ALA A 33 -5.11 -3.13 2.62
CA ALA A 33 -4.54 -4.44 2.93
C ALA A 33 -5.47 -5.29 3.83
N VAL A 34 -6.19 -4.63 4.75
CA VAL A 34 -7.17 -5.27 5.64
C VAL A 34 -8.37 -4.33 5.75
N GLU A 35 -9.58 -4.84 5.53
CA GLU A 35 -10.81 -4.06 5.73
C GLU A 35 -11.44 -4.29 7.11
N ALA A 36 -12.35 -3.41 7.52
CA ALA A 36 -12.99 -3.44 8.85
C ALA A 36 -13.79 -4.72 9.15
N GLY A 37 -14.22 -5.45 8.11
CA GLY A 37 -14.85 -6.77 8.24
C GLY A 37 -13.89 -7.91 8.58
N GLY A 38 -12.58 -7.67 8.61
CA GLY A 38 -11.55 -8.67 8.92
C GLY A 38 -10.98 -9.40 7.70
N THR A 39 -11.44 -9.09 6.48
CA THR A 39 -10.85 -9.63 5.26
C THR A 39 -9.45 -9.03 5.04
N SER A 40 -8.45 -9.89 4.77
CA SER A 40 -7.06 -9.49 4.56
C SER A 40 -6.55 -9.93 3.19
N ALA A 41 -5.94 -9.00 2.44
CA ALA A 41 -5.30 -9.25 1.16
C ALA A 41 -4.16 -10.28 1.26
N HIS A 42 -3.51 -10.38 2.43
CA HIS A 42 -2.47 -11.38 2.70
C HIS A 42 -3.03 -12.80 2.84
N ILE A 43 -4.35 -12.96 2.93
CA ILE A 43 -5.04 -14.25 2.98
C ILE A 43 -5.71 -14.53 1.62
N THR A 44 -6.47 -13.56 1.11
CA THR A 44 -7.23 -13.74 -0.13
C THR A 44 -6.35 -13.77 -1.38
N GLY A 45 -5.29 -12.95 -1.41
CA GLY A 45 -4.36 -12.87 -2.54
C GLY A 45 -3.70 -14.22 -2.87
N PRO A 46 -3.04 -14.90 -1.91
CA PRO A 46 -2.48 -16.23 -2.15
C PRO A 46 -3.52 -17.25 -2.63
N ALA A 47 -4.73 -17.22 -2.07
CA ALA A 47 -5.80 -18.14 -2.45
C ALA A 47 -6.32 -17.89 -3.88
N GLU A 48 -6.42 -16.63 -4.29
CA GLU A 48 -6.77 -16.26 -5.67
C GLU A 48 -5.68 -16.70 -6.65
N TRP A 49 -4.42 -16.41 -6.33
CA TRP A 49 -3.29 -16.79 -7.17
C TRP A 49 -3.18 -18.32 -7.37
N GLN A 50 -3.41 -19.09 -6.32
CA GLN A 50 -3.49 -20.56 -6.40
C GLN A 50 -4.54 -21.04 -7.40
N LYS A 51 -5.72 -20.39 -7.43
CA LYS A 51 -6.79 -20.72 -8.38
C LYS A 51 -6.39 -20.39 -9.82
N CYS A 52 -5.84 -19.19 -10.06
CA CYS A 52 -5.40 -18.78 -11.39
C CYS A 52 -4.33 -19.73 -11.95
N ILE A 53 -3.36 -20.13 -11.13
CA ILE A 53 -2.34 -21.10 -11.53
C ILE A 53 -2.96 -22.45 -11.85
N ALA A 54 -3.84 -22.96 -10.97
CA ALA A 54 -4.52 -24.25 -11.19
C ALA A 54 -5.39 -24.26 -12.46
N ALA A 55 -6.01 -23.12 -12.79
CA ALA A 55 -6.78 -22.93 -14.02
C ALA A 55 -5.91 -22.79 -15.28
N GLY A 56 -4.59 -22.65 -15.14
CA GLY A 56 -3.68 -22.43 -16.27
C GLY A 56 -3.81 -21.04 -16.89
N GLU A 57 -4.30 -20.06 -16.14
CA GLU A 57 -4.41 -18.67 -16.60
C GLU A 57 -3.01 -18.09 -16.81
N ARG A 58 -2.73 -17.68 -18.04
CA ARG A 58 -1.44 -17.11 -18.45
C ARG A 58 -1.69 -15.74 -19.09
N LYS A 59 -1.03 -14.72 -18.55
CA LYS A 59 -1.07 -13.37 -19.13
C LYS A 59 -0.08 -13.29 -20.29
N THR A 60 -0.60 -13.05 -21.49
CA THR A 60 0.24 -12.69 -22.64
C THR A 60 0.71 -11.26 -22.42
N ILE A 61 2.01 -11.07 -22.17
CA ILE A 61 2.61 -9.74 -22.08
C ILE A 61 3.05 -9.37 -23.49
N THR A 62 2.35 -8.41 -24.11
CA THR A 62 2.81 -7.78 -25.36
C THR A 62 3.92 -6.81 -25.01
N LEU A 63 5.13 -7.07 -25.50
CA LEU A 63 6.21 -6.10 -25.46
C LEU A 63 5.94 -5.07 -26.56
N GLU A 64 5.59 -3.85 -26.17
CA GLU A 64 5.61 -2.72 -27.09
C GLU A 64 7.09 -2.38 -27.34
N SER A 65 7.52 -2.48 -28.60
CA SER A 65 8.86 -2.06 -29.00
C SER A 65 8.97 -0.54 -28.82
N VAL A 66 9.90 -0.12 -27.96
CA VAL A 66 10.39 1.26 -27.86
C VAL A 66 11.15 1.64 -29.13
#